data_AF-A0A6J1SCH8-F1
#
_entry.id   AF-A0A6J1SCH8-F1
#
_cell.length_a   1.000
_cell.length_b   1.000
_cell.length_c   1.000
_cell.angle_alpha   90.00
_cell.angle_beta   90.00
_cell.angle_gamma   90.00
#
_symmetry.space_group_name_H-M   'P 1'
#
loop_
_entity.id
_entity.type
_entity.pdbx_description
1 polymer ?
#
loop_
_entity_poly.entity_id
_entity_poly.type
_entity_poly.pdbx_seq_one_letter_code
_entity_poly.pdbx_strand_id
1 'polypeptide(L)'
;MPRVKGSPSKCIKSGNPSNPACSWLFLIKGDLVDQGGRPLDIVKLRHPASGETAMFLFSPNNETVQELITFSEDKRSWFIDDTVKQDGKLQLSTPFDPLFLVVPYLAKATATAPLEQLLHDEQFPETSRLLKCSGMQNLSVIADRKGDEDLNAYKFNEEKLMKWLEKKSEKVAEVLKSKNVHVLGGSLSATFVKSSADAVASKEAFMKYAHGIISEYLSEDLSAKLYQHLKLPPDETTSAKRKSVPASDQKDVKKIKLDDENVSEVSKGDALDLSKSEKSGERNEHKHD
;
A
#
# COMPACT_ATOMS: atom_id res chain seq x y z
N MET A 1 5.58 5.88 -0.83
CA MET A 1 5.49 5.02 0.37
C MET A 1 5.81 3.60 -0.07
N PRO A 2 6.54 2.78 0.72
CA PRO A 2 6.81 1.39 0.35
C PRO A 2 5.57 0.52 0.57
N ARG A 3 4.93 0.05 -0.52
CA ARG A 3 3.77 -0.84 -0.47
C ARG A 3 4.25 -2.29 -0.25
N VAL A 4 4.29 -2.74 1.00
CA VAL A 4 4.74 -4.10 1.35
C VAL A 4 3.69 -5.13 0.92
N LYS A 5 3.96 -5.88 -0.15
CA LYS A 5 3.13 -7.00 -0.60
C LYS A 5 3.29 -8.17 0.37
N GLY A 6 2.43 -8.23 1.38
CA GLY A 6 2.52 -9.22 2.46
C GLY A 6 2.18 -10.64 2.01
N SER A 7 3.18 -11.52 1.97
CA SER A 7 2.94 -12.97 1.90
C SER A 7 2.54 -13.49 3.31
N PRO A 8 1.38 -14.16 3.47
CA PRO A 8 0.97 -14.64 4.77
C PRO A 8 1.62 -16.00 5.09
N SER A 9 2.37 -16.02 6.19
CA SER A 9 2.82 -17.23 6.87
C SER A 9 1.65 -18.20 7.08
N LYS A 10 1.90 -19.51 7.01
CA LYS A 10 0.87 -20.55 7.10
C LYS A 10 0.12 -20.49 8.44
N CYS A 11 -1.08 -19.89 8.44
CA CYS A 11 -2.03 -20.04 9.55
C CYS A 11 -2.75 -21.40 9.39
N ILE A 12 -2.61 -22.27 10.39
CA ILE A 12 -3.22 -23.61 10.39
C ILE A 12 -4.71 -23.46 10.79
N LYS A 13 -5.62 -24.11 10.06
CA LYS A 13 -7.06 -24.12 10.35
C LYS A 13 -7.41 -24.97 11.57
N SER A 14 -7.02 -24.51 12.76
CA SER A 14 -7.55 -24.99 14.05
C SER A 14 -7.33 -23.91 15.12
N GLY A 15 -8.37 -23.14 15.43
CA GLY A 15 -8.29 -22.06 16.41
C GLY A 15 -9.67 -21.74 16.99
N ASN A 16 -9.77 -21.79 18.32
CA ASN A 16 -10.93 -21.32 19.07
C ASN A 16 -11.10 -19.80 18.83
N PRO A 17 -12.31 -19.24 18.74
CA PRO A 17 -12.52 -17.81 18.48
C PRO A 17 -12.05 -16.88 19.62
N SER A 18 -11.55 -17.45 20.72
CA SER A 18 -11.13 -16.75 21.95
C SER A 18 -9.61 -16.54 22.07
N ASN A 19 -8.83 -16.62 20.98
CA ASN A 19 -7.38 -16.37 21.03
C ASN A 19 -7.03 -14.98 20.45
N PRO A 20 -6.81 -13.94 21.29
CA PRO A 20 -6.53 -12.58 20.82
C PRO A 20 -5.18 -12.45 20.08
N ALA A 21 -4.29 -13.43 20.18
CA ALA A 21 -2.96 -13.39 19.54
C ALA A 21 -2.98 -13.38 18.00
N CYS A 22 -4.14 -13.59 17.36
CA CYS A 22 -4.25 -13.55 15.90
C CYS A 22 -5.48 -12.76 15.37
N SER A 23 -5.93 -11.74 16.10
CA SER A 23 -6.93 -10.80 15.57
C SER A 23 -6.36 -9.98 14.41
N TRP A 24 -7.14 -9.78 13.34
CA TRP A 24 -6.79 -8.94 12.18
C TRP A 24 -7.82 -7.80 12.06
N LEU A 25 -7.35 -6.56 11.94
CA LEU A 25 -8.21 -5.39 11.76
C LEU A 25 -8.46 -5.16 10.26
N PHE A 26 -9.71 -5.06 9.85
CA PHE A 26 -10.14 -4.89 8.46
C PHE A 26 -10.96 -3.62 8.27
N LEU A 27 -10.71 -2.91 7.18
CA LEU A 27 -11.60 -1.90 6.60
C LEU A 27 -12.14 -2.46 5.29
N ILE A 28 -13.39 -2.91 5.33
CA ILE A 28 -14.16 -3.47 4.20
C ILE A 28 -15.35 -2.55 3.94
N LYS A 29 -15.75 -2.41 2.68
CA LYS A 29 -16.94 -1.64 2.30
C LYS A 29 -18.20 -2.40 2.74
N GLY A 30 -19.08 -1.76 3.52
CA GLY A 30 -20.20 -2.43 4.20
C GLY A 30 -21.18 -3.17 3.29
N ASP A 31 -21.35 -2.73 2.05
CA ASP A 31 -22.20 -3.38 1.04
C ASP A 31 -21.70 -4.77 0.61
N LEU A 32 -20.50 -5.18 1.01
CA LEU A 32 -20.01 -6.56 0.86
C LEU A 32 -20.45 -7.48 2.01
N VAL A 33 -20.75 -6.94 3.18
CA VAL A 33 -21.04 -7.70 4.42
C VAL A 33 -22.51 -8.12 4.50
N ASP A 34 -23.43 -7.25 4.07
CA ASP A 34 -24.88 -7.49 4.14
C ASP A 34 -25.42 -8.48 3.07
N GLN A 35 -24.57 -9.03 2.19
CA GLN A 35 -24.98 -9.89 1.07
C GLN A 35 -25.30 -11.35 1.49
N GLY A 36 -26.25 -11.51 2.40
CA GLY A 36 -26.96 -12.78 2.62
C GLY A 36 -26.27 -13.78 3.55
N GLY A 37 -25.50 -13.32 4.53
CA GLY A 37 -25.03 -14.14 5.67
C GLY A 37 -24.00 -15.24 5.33
N ARG A 38 -23.49 -15.29 4.09
CA ARG A 38 -22.34 -16.11 3.72
C ARG A 38 -21.05 -15.41 4.14
N PRO A 39 -20.04 -16.15 4.65
CA PRO A 39 -18.75 -15.54 4.98
C PRO A 39 -18.05 -15.02 3.72
N LEU A 40 -17.39 -13.88 3.85
CA LEU A 40 -16.51 -13.33 2.82
C LEU A 40 -15.25 -14.20 2.70
N ASP A 41 -14.89 -14.54 1.45
CA ASP A 41 -13.85 -15.53 1.16
C ASP A 41 -12.56 -14.87 0.66
N ILE A 42 -11.45 -15.09 1.39
CA ILE A 42 -10.14 -14.52 1.09
C ILE A 42 -9.32 -15.59 0.36
N VAL A 43 -9.11 -15.37 -0.95
CA VAL A 43 -8.39 -16.29 -1.83
C VAL A 43 -7.01 -15.75 -2.23
N LYS A 44 -6.12 -16.67 -2.59
CA LYS A 44 -4.81 -16.35 -3.17
C LYS A 44 -4.91 -16.38 -4.68
N LEU A 45 -4.43 -15.33 -5.35
CA LEU A 45 -4.24 -15.26 -6.80
C LEU A 45 -2.83 -14.73 -7.11
N ARG A 46 -2.44 -14.74 -8.38
CA ARG A 46 -1.24 -14.01 -8.83
C ARG A 46 -1.45 -12.51 -8.77
N HIS A 47 -0.45 -11.79 -8.27
CA HIS A 47 -0.32 -10.36 -8.49
C HIS A 47 -0.09 -10.09 -9.99
N PRO A 48 -0.85 -9.19 -10.65
CA PRO A 48 -0.78 -9.08 -12.11
C PRO A 48 0.55 -8.55 -12.66
N ALA A 49 1.21 -7.63 -11.94
CA ALA A 49 2.58 -7.21 -12.24
C ALA A 49 3.66 -8.29 -11.98
N SER A 50 3.86 -8.68 -10.71
CA SER A 50 5.02 -9.50 -10.30
C SER A 50 4.79 -11.02 -10.36
N GLY A 51 3.56 -11.50 -10.60
CA GLY A 51 3.23 -12.93 -10.64
C GLY A 51 3.26 -13.66 -9.29
N GLU A 52 3.64 -12.96 -8.22
CA GLU A 52 3.72 -13.43 -6.83
C GLU A 52 2.34 -13.72 -6.22
N THR A 53 2.29 -14.33 -5.04
CA THR A 53 1.03 -14.49 -4.28
C THR A 53 0.52 -13.13 -3.77
N ALA A 54 -0.70 -12.76 -4.17
CA ALA A 54 -1.46 -11.66 -3.57
C ALA A 54 -2.80 -12.18 -3.03
N MET A 55 -3.39 -11.44 -2.09
CA MET A 55 -4.68 -11.76 -1.47
C MET A 55 -5.81 -10.93 -2.08
N PHE A 56 -6.91 -11.60 -2.39
CA PHE A 56 -8.12 -11.01 -2.93
C PHE A 56 -9.35 -11.50 -2.18
N LEU A 57 -10.38 -10.67 -2.14
CA LEU A 57 -11.65 -10.91 -1.49
C LEU A 57 -12.75 -10.94 -2.56
N PHE A 58 -13.52 -12.03 -2.63
CA PHE A 58 -14.65 -12.14 -3.55
C PHE A 58 -15.97 -11.91 -2.80
N SER A 59 -16.94 -11.29 -3.48
CA SER A 59 -18.32 -11.26 -2.99
C SER A 59 -18.92 -12.69 -2.96
N PRO A 60 -19.96 -12.98 -2.15
CA PRO A 60 -20.47 -14.36 -1.97
C PRO A 60 -21.01 -15.09 -3.22
N ASN A 61 -21.22 -14.35 -4.32
CA ASN A 61 -21.60 -14.80 -5.65
C ASN A 61 -20.40 -14.90 -6.64
N ASN A 62 -19.24 -14.36 -6.28
CA ASN A 62 -18.04 -14.14 -7.11
C ASN A 62 -18.23 -13.11 -8.26
N GLU A 63 -19.27 -12.27 -8.22
CA GLU A 63 -19.51 -11.21 -9.22
C GLU A 63 -18.55 -10.03 -9.13
N THR A 64 -17.93 -9.82 -7.96
CA THR A 64 -16.97 -8.74 -7.71
C THR A 64 -15.75 -9.28 -6.98
N VAL A 65 -14.60 -8.63 -7.22
CA VAL A 65 -13.33 -8.90 -6.57
C VAL A 65 -12.76 -7.60 -5.99
N GLN A 66 -12.18 -7.70 -4.81
CA GLN A 66 -11.45 -6.61 -4.14
C GLN A 66 -10.02 -7.10 -3.86
N GLU A 67 -9.02 -6.25 -4.02
CA GLU A 67 -7.66 -6.55 -3.55
C GLU A 67 -7.62 -6.38 -2.02
N LEU A 68 -6.69 -7.06 -1.36
CA LEU A 68 -6.42 -6.89 0.06
C LEU A 68 -5.02 -6.30 0.27
N ILE A 69 -4.97 -5.08 0.80
CA ILE A 69 -3.74 -4.31 1.01
C ILE A 69 -3.47 -4.19 2.51
N THR A 70 -2.32 -4.70 2.98
CA THR A 70 -1.87 -4.44 4.34
C THR A 70 -1.21 -3.06 4.43
N PHE A 71 -1.84 -2.12 5.13
CA PHE A 71 -1.13 -0.97 5.69
C PHE A 71 -0.33 -1.41 6.92
N SER A 72 0.95 -1.02 6.95
CA SER A 72 1.89 -1.34 8.02
C SER A 72 2.89 -0.18 8.14
N GLU A 73 3.11 0.30 9.36
CA GLU A 73 4.06 1.36 9.69
C GLU A 73 4.74 1.01 11.00
N ASP A 74 6.03 1.32 11.14
CA ASP A 74 6.80 1.00 12.34
C ASP A 74 6.26 1.72 13.59
N LYS A 75 6.36 1.07 14.75
CA LYS A 75 6.00 1.63 16.06
C LYS A 75 4.52 2.04 16.16
N ARG A 76 3.63 1.31 15.48
CA ARG A 76 2.17 1.38 15.65
C ARG A 76 1.64 0.17 16.42
N SER A 77 0.56 0.38 17.16
CA SER A 77 -0.25 -0.68 17.79
C SER A 77 -1.72 -0.25 17.79
N TRP A 78 -2.63 -1.21 17.92
CA TRP A 78 -4.06 -0.95 18.12
C TRP A 78 -4.45 -1.29 19.55
N PHE A 79 -5.25 -0.42 20.16
CA PHE A 79 -6.01 -0.73 21.38
C PHE A 79 -7.41 -1.13 20.92
N ILE A 80 -7.85 -2.33 21.31
CA ILE A 80 -9.12 -2.93 20.89
C ILE A 80 -9.78 -3.45 22.16
N ASP A 81 -10.76 -2.69 22.66
CA ASP A 81 -11.43 -2.91 23.94
C ASP A 81 -10.43 -3.01 25.11
N ASP A 82 -10.31 -4.17 25.75
CA ASP A 82 -9.34 -4.46 26.83
C ASP A 82 -8.01 -5.03 26.33
N THR A 83 -7.84 -5.22 25.01
CA THR A 83 -6.67 -5.84 24.39
C THR A 83 -5.75 -4.86 23.64
N VAL A 84 -4.47 -5.20 23.55
CA VAL A 84 -3.48 -4.44 22.75
C VAL A 84 -2.88 -5.32 21.66
N LYS A 85 -3.09 -4.93 20.41
CA LYS A 85 -2.55 -5.60 19.21
C LYS A 85 -1.27 -4.90 18.75
N GLN A 86 -0.13 -5.54 18.99
CA GLN A 86 1.21 -4.96 18.85
C GLN A 86 1.64 -4.66 17.41
N ASP A 87 1.09 -5.32 16.39
CA ASP A 87 1.62 -5.20 15.01
C ASP A 87 1.23 -3.92 14.26
N GLY A 88 0.24 -3.16 14.77
CA GLY A 88 -0.25 -1.93 14.14
C GLY A 88 -0.89 -2.10 12.75
N LYS A 89 -1.07 -3.34 12.27
CA LYS A 89 -1.48 -3.59 10.88
C LYS A 89 -2.97 -3.39 10.66
N LEU A 90 -3.29 -2.77 9.52
CA LEU A 90 -4.65 -2.58 9.04
C LEU A 90 -4.79 -3.19 7.65
N GLN A 91 -5.75 -4.09 7.47
CA GLN A 91 -6.09 -4.65 6.17
C GLN A 91 -7.14 -3.76 5.51
N LEU A 92 -6.83 -3.21 4.33
CA LEU A 92 -7.76 -2.43 3.52
C LEU A 92 -8.24 -3.31 2.36
N SER A 93 -9.55 -3.36 2.13
CA SER A 93 -10.10 -3.99 0.92
C SER A 93 -10.60 -2.94 -0.07
N THR A 94 -10.08 -2.97 -1.30
CA THR A 94 -10.38 -1.98 -2.34
C THR A 94 -10.93 -2.67 -3.60
N PRO A 95 -12.05 -2.19 -4.19
CA PRO A 95 -12.60 -2.77 -5.41
C PRO A 95 -11.59 -2.80 -6.55
N PHE A 96 -11.39 -4.00 -7.11
CA PHE A 96 -10.35 -4.27 -8.11
C PHE A 96 -10.98 -4.54 -9.47
N ASP A 97 -10.34 -4.10 -10.56
CA ASP A 97 -10.81 -4.43 -11.91
C ASP A 97 -10.21 -5.77 -12.35
N PRO A 98 -11.03 -6.83 -12.48
CA PRO A 98 -10.53 -8.19 -12.76
C PRO A 98 -9.83 -8.30 -14.12
N LEU A 99 -10.01 -7.35 -15.05
CA LEU A 99 -9.29 -7.36 -16.33
C LEU A 99 -7.77 -7.31 -16.13
N PHE A 100 -7.26 -6.60 -15.10
CA PHE A 100 -5.83 -6.63 -14.78
C PHE A 100 -5.34 -8.02 -14.37
N LEU A 101 -6.16 -8.84 -13.70
CA LEU A 101 -5.81 -10.22 -13.36
C LEU A 101 -5.79 -11.13 -14.59
N VAL A 102 -6.60 -10.85 -15.61
CA VAL A 102 -6.71 -11.65 -16.84
C VAL A 102 -5.61 -11.31 -17.87
N VAL A 103 -5.13 -10.05 -17.92
CA VAL A 103 -4.08 -9.61 -18.86
C VAL A 103 -2.84 -10.51 -18.87
N PRO A 104 -2.23 -10.91 -17.73
CA PRO A 104 -1.06 -11.79 -17.71
C PRO A 104 -1.31 -13.20 -18.27
N TYR A 105 -2.54 -13.70 -18.21
CA TYR A 105 -2.90 -15.00 -18.80
C TYR A 105 -3.11 -14.88 -20.31
N LEU A 106 -3.84 -13.84 -20.76
CA LEU A 106 -3.98 -13.51 -22.17
C LEU A 106 -2.63 -13.29 -22.86
N ALA A 107 -1.72 -12.53 -22.24
CA ALA A 107 -0.42 -12.21 -22.82
C ALA A 107 0.53 -13.43 -22.94
N LYS A 108 0.29 -14.48 -22.14
CA LYS A 108 1.02 -15.77 -22.23
C LYS A 108 0.42 -16.74 -23.26
N ALA A 109 -0.82 -16.50 -23.71
CA ALA A 109 -1.53 -17.42 -24.60
C ALA A 109 -1.04 -17.29 -26.04
N THR A 110 -0.42 -18.37 -26.55
CA THR A 110 0.09 -18.45 -27.93
C THR A 110 -1.03 -18.66 -28.97
N ALA A 111 -2.14 -19.27 -28.55
CA ALA A 111 -3.30 -19.58 -29.39
C ALA A 111 -4.57 -18.88 -28.89
N THR A 112 -5.59 -18.81 -29.75
CA THR A 112 -6.93 -18.36 -29.35
C THR A 112 -7.65 -19.53 -28.65
N ALA A 113 -8.12 -19.32 -27.41
CA ALA A 113 -8.74 -20.38 -26.60
C ALA A 113 -9.91 -19.83 -25.74
N PRO A 114 -10.83 -20.68 -25.24
CA PRO A 114 -11.88 -20.26 -24.32
C PRO A 114 -11.32 -19.69 -23.01
N LEU A 115 -12.04 -18.75 -22.39
CA LEU A 115 -11.60 -18.07 -21.17
C LEU A 115 -11.30 -19.03 -20.00
N GLU A 116 -12.03 -20.14 -19.90
CA GLU A 116 -11.82 -21.17 -18.87
C GLU A 116 -10.46 -21.86 -18.99
N GLN A 117 -10.05 -22.19 -20.23
CA GLN A 117 -8.74 -22.76 -20.52
C GLN A 117 -7.62 -21.73 -20.32
N LEU A 118 -7.87 -20.45 -20.64
CA LEU A 118 -6.91 -19.36 -20.45
C LEU A 118 -6.63 -19.06 -18.97
N LEU A 119 -7.63 -19.23 -18.09
CA LEU A 119 -7.53 -18.95 -16.64
C LEU A 119 -7.19 -20.17 -15.79
N HIS A 120 -6.73 -21.27 -16.41
CA HIS A 120 -6.28 -22.45 -15.71
C HIS A 120 -4.88 -22.23 -15.09
N ASP A 121 -4.79 -22.25 -13.76
CA ASP A 121 -3.54 -22.07 -13.01
C ASP A 121 -3.46 -23.07 -11.85
N GLU A 122 -2.64 -24.12 -12.01
CA GLU A 122 -2.46 -25.19 -11.02
C GLU A 122 -1.95 -24.65 -9.66
N GLN A 123 -1.21 -23.54 -9.65
CA GLN A 123 -0.69 -22.92 -8.43
C GLN A 123 -1.73 -22.02 -7.74
N PHE A 124 -2.75 -21.56 -8.48
CA PHE A 124 -3.79 -20.64 -8.02
C PHE A 124 -5.18 -21.05 -8.57
N PRO A 125 -5.74 -22.21 -8.17
CA PRO A 125 -6.98 -22.75 -8.74
C PRO A 125 -8.21 -21.84 -8.56
N GLU A 126 -8.18 -20.96 -7.56
CA GLU A 126 -9.22 -19.95 -7.31
C GLU A 126 -9.33 -18.90 -8.45
N THR A 127 -8.36 -18.84 -9.38
CA THR A 127 -8.42 -18.01 -10.60
C THR A 127 -9.67 -18.31 -11.44
N SER A 128 -10.18 -19.55 -11.37
CA SER A 128 -11.45 -19.96 -11.96
C SER A 128 -12.67 -19.13 -11.52
N ARG A 129 -12.62 -18.48 -10.34
CA ARG A 129 -13.71 -17.58 -9.89
C ARG A 129 -13.84 -16.33 -10.75
N LEU A 130 -12.76 -15.88 -11.39
CA LEU A 130 -12.77 -14.68 -12.23
C LEU A 130 -13.75 -14.79 -13.40
N LEU A 131 -14.04 -16.00 -13.89
CA LEU A 131 -15.05 -16.22 -14.94
C LEU A 131 -16.45 -15.72 -14.55
N LYS A 132 -16.77 -15.64 -13.25
CA LYS A 132 -18.06 -15.18 -12.73
C LYS A 132 -18.07 -13.69 -12.40
N CYS A 133 -16.92 -13.00 -12.48
CA CYS A 133 -16.85 -11.58 -12.22
C CYS A 133 -17.56 -10.77 -13.32
N SER A 134 -18.44 -9.88 -12.91
CA SER A 134 -19.18 -8.93 -13.77
C SER A 134 -18.28 -8.14 -14.74
N GLY A 135 -17.02 -7.88 -14.37
CA GLY A 135 -16.03 -7.23 -15.24
C GLY A 135 -15.67 -8.02 -16.51
N MET A 136 -15.90 -9.34 -16.56
CA MET A 136 -15.53 -10.18 -17.72
C MET A 136 -16.33 -9.89 -18.99
N GLN A 137 -17.54 -9.31 -18.87
CA GLN A 137 -18.30 -8.85 -20.05
C GLN A 137 -17.56 -7.78 -20.87
N ASN A 138 -16.57 -7.09 -20.27
CA ASN A 138 -15.74 -6.09 -20.93
C ASN A 138 -14.46 -6.67 -21.57
N LEU A 139 -14.27 -7.99 -21.61
CA LEU A 139 -13.03 -8.62 -22.09
C LEU A 139 -12.70 -8.26 -23.56
N SER A 140 -13.72 -8.02 -24.39
CA SER A 140 -13.59 -7.52 -25.76
C SER A 140 -12.87 -6.16 -25.91
N VAL A 141 -12.67 -5.45 -24.80
CA VAL A 141 -11.95 -4.16 -24.74
C VAL A 141 -10.43 -4.34 -24.59
N ILE A 142 -9.95 -5.55 -24.25
CA ILE A 142 -8.51 -5.91 -24.19
C ILE A 142 -8.15 -7.13 -25.06
N ALA A 143 -9.14 -7.81 -25.64
CA ALA A 143 -8.99 -9.01 -26.44
C ALA A 143 -9.92 -9.01 -27.67
N ASP A 144 -9.64 -9.89 -28.63
CA ASP A 144 -10.52 -10.21 -29.75
C ASP A 144 -11.27 -11.52 -29.47
N ARG A 145 -12.60 -11.48 -29.52
CA ARG A 145 -13.49 -12.65 -29.49
C ARG A 145 -13.48 -13.31 -30.88
N LYS A 146 -13.44 -14.64 -30.92
CA LYS A 146 -13.51 -15.47 -32.14
C LYS A 146 -14.36 -16.72 -31.89
N GLY A 147 -14.94 -17.25 -32.97
CA GLY A 147 -15.93 -18.33 -32.91
C GLY A 147 -17.33 -17.80 -32.59
N ASP A 148 -18.28 -18.72 -32.56
CA ASP A 148 -19.69 -18.45 -32.31
C ASP A 148 -19.98 -18.07 -30.85
N GLU A 149 -21.22 -17.68 -30.58
CA GLU A 149 -21.68 -17.15 -29.29
C GLU A 149 -21.42 -18.10 -28.11
N ASP A 150 -21.39 -19.42 -28.35
CA ASP A 150 -21.13 -20.44 -27.34
C ASP A 150 -19.63 -20.66 -27.08
N LEU A 151 -18.78 -20.59 -28.12
CA LEU A 151 -17.39 -21.03 -28.05
C LEU A 151 -16.47 -20.01 -27.37
N ASN A 152 -16.77 -18.71 -27.50
CA ASN A 152 -16.14 -17.60 -26.77
C ASN A 152 -14.60 -17.70 -26.66
N ALA A 153 -13.91 -17.97 -27.78
CA ALA A 153 -12.47 -18.05 -27.79
C ALA A 153 -11.85 -16.64 -27.87
N TYR A 154 -10.90 -16.34 -27.01
CA TYR A 154 -10.26 -15.01 -26.93
C TYR A 154 -8.81 -15.06 -27.42
N LYS A 155 -8.40 -13.99 -28.13
CA LYS A 155 -6.99 -13.71 -28.44
C LYS A 155 -6.59 -12.37 -27.82
N PHE A 156 -5.42 -12.30 -27.20
CA PHE A 156 -4.83 -11.04 -26.75
C PHE A 156 -4.68 -10.04 -27.90
N ASN A 157 -5.05 -8.77 -27.65
CA ASN A 157 -4.89 -7.67 -28.60
C ASN A 157 -4.24 -6.48 -27.89
N GLU A 158 -2.97 -6.22 -28.22
CA GLU A 158 -2.16 -5.21 -27.54
C GLU A 158 -2.65 -3.78 -27.81
N GLU A 159 -3.08 -3.46 -29.04
CA GLU A 159 -3.63 -2.13 -29.35
C GLU A 159 -4.88 -1.80 -28.52
N LYS A 160 -5.77 -2.79 -28.37
CA LYS A 160 -6.96 -2.69 -27.53
C LYS A 160 -6.58 -2.45 -26.06
N LEU A 161 -5.63 -3.25 -25.54
CA LEU A 161 -5.11 -3.05 -24.20
C LEU A 161 -4.54 -1.64 -24.00
N MET A 162 -3.72 -1.13 -24.92
CA MET A 162 -3.13 0.22 -24.78
C MET A 162 -4.21 1.32 -24.79
N LYS A 163 -5.21 1.24 -25.69
CA LYS A 163 -6.35 2.17 -25.74
C LYS A 163 -7.26 2.08 -24.49
N TRP A 164 -7.27 0.94 -23.79
CA TRP A 164 -7.95 0.79 -22.49
C TRP A 164 -7.11 1.36 -21.34
N LEU A 165 -5.81 1.06 -21.30
CA LEU A 165 -4.88 1.57 -20.30
C LEU A 165 -4.73 3.09 -20.36
N GLU A 166 -4.73 3.69 -21.55
CA GLU A 166 -4.78 5.14 -21.76
C GLU A 166 -5.99 5.77 -21.05
N LYS A 167 -7.20 5.27 -21.33
CA LYS A 167 -8.44 5.74 -20.69
C LYS A 167 -8.46 5.48 -19.18
N LYS A 168 -7.80 4.41 -18.70
CA LYS A 168 -7.58 4.17 -17.27
C LYS A 168 -6.66 5.24 -16.67
N SER A 169 -5.55 5.57 -17.33
CA SER A 169 -4.62 6.62 -16.90
C SER A 169 -5.28 8.00 -16.85
N GLU A 170 -6.08 8.35 -17.86
CA GLU A 170 -6.86 9.60 -17.86
C GLU A 170 -7.84 9.65 -16.68
N LYS A 171 -8.64 8.58 -16.47
CA LYS A 171 -9.59 8.51 -15.34
C LYS A 171 -8.90 8.57 -13.98
N VAL A 172 -7.71 7.97 -13.83
CA VAL A 172 -6.92 8.10 -12.59
C VAL A 172 -6.40 9.53 -12.43
N ALA A 173 -5.90 10.17 -13.49
CA ALA A 173 -5.46 11.57 -13.47
C ALA A 173 -6.59 12.56 -13.13
N GLU A 174 -7.82 12.30 -13.57
CA GLU A 174 -9.02 13.05 -13.16
C GLU A 174 -9.37 12.84 -11.69
N VAL A 175 -9.35 11.59 -11.20
CA VAL A 175 -9.62 11.30 -9.79
C VAL A 175 -8.57 11.95 -8.88
N LEU A 176 -7.29 11.91 -9.26
CA LEU A 176 -6.19 12.59 -8.53
C LEU A 176 -6.45 14.10 -8.41
N LYS A 177 -6.90 14.76 -9.48
CA LYS A 177 -7.29 16.18 -9.45
C LYS A 177 -8.50 16.43 -8.55
N SER A 178 -9.57 15.64 -8.70
CA SER A 178 -10.81 15.80 -7.91
C SER A 178 -10.60 15.60 -6.41
N LYS A 179 -9.65 14.75 -6.03
CA LYS A 179 -9.24 14.51 -4.63
C LYS A 179 -8.09 15.41 -4.16
N ASN A 180 -7.68 16.40 -4.98
CA ASN A 180 -6.60 17.34 -4.70
C ASN A 180 -5.28 16.67 -4.25
N VAL A 181 -4.93 15.54 -4.89
CA VAL A 181 -3.73 14.76 -4.55
C VAL A 181 -2.48 15.47 -5.08
N HIS A 182 -1.46 15.61 -4.23
CA HIS A 182 -0.20 16.24 -4.61
C HIS A 182 0.65 15.31 -5.50
N VAL A 183 0.82 15.69 -6.77
CA VAL A 183 1.57 14.92 -7.78
C VAL A 183 2.93 15.52 -8.17
N LEU A 184 3.31 16.68 -7.60
CA LEU A 184 4.60 17.33 -7.88
C LEU A 184 5.72 16.79 -6.98
N GLY A 185 6.96 16.93 -7.45
CA GLY A 185 8.16 16.58 -6.68
C GLY A 185 8.38 17.50 -5.48
N GLY A 186 7.87 17.09 -4.32
CA GLY A 186 8.02 17.80 -3.06
C GLY A 186 7.11 17.23 -1.97
N SER A 187 7.45 17.47 -0.71
CA SER A 187 6.59 17.17 0.44
C SER A 187 5.88 18.44 0.89
N LEU A 188 4.54 18.40 0.99
CA LEU A 188 3.75 19.42 1.66
C LEU A 188 3.24 18.84 2.98
N SER A 189 3.37 19.57 4.08
CA SER A 189 2.73 19.15 5.35
C SER A 189 1.21 19.33 5.26
N ALA A 190 0.46 18.55 6.04
CA ALA A 190 -0.99 18.73 6.18
C ALA A 190 -1.38 20.11 6.76
N THR A 191 -0.41 20.84 7.32
CA THR A 191 -0.53 22.20 7.85
C THR A 191 -0.11 23.30 6.86
N PHE A 192 0.33 22.95 5.64
CA PHE A 192 0.84 23.92 4.68
C PHE A 192 -0.30 24.67 3.97
N VAL A 193 -0.49 25.94 4.31
CA VAL A 193 -1.42 26.84 3.62
C VAL A 193 -0.75 27.37 2.35
N LYS A 194 -1.21 26.91 1.18
CA LYS A 194 -0.75 27.43 -0.11
C LYS A 194 -1.08 28.91 -0.26
N SER A 195 -0.11 29.67 -0.77
CA SER A 195 -0.41 30.95 -1.43
C SER A 195 -0.95 30.68 -2.84
N SER A 196 -1.71 31.62 -3.41
CA SER A 196 -2.37 31.45 -4.71
C SER A 196 -1.44 31.42 -5.93
N ALA A 197 -0.11 31.37 -5.72
CA ALA A 197 0.92 31.33 -6.76
C ALA A 197 1.62 29.96 -6.88
N ASP A 198 1.34 28.99 -6.00
CA ASP A 198 1.93 27.65 -6.09
C ASP A 198 1.49 26.92 -7.36
N ALA A 199 2.47 26.41 -8.12
CA ALA A 199 2.28 25.86 -9.45
C ALA A 199 1.13 24.85 -9.53
N VAL A 200 0.15 25.15 -10.39
CA VAL A 200 -0.89 24.19 -10.79
C VAL A 200 -0.21 23.06 -11.54
N ALA A 201 -0.23 21.85 -10.97
CA ALA A 201 0.43 20.70 -11.57
C ALA A 201 -0.12 20.42 -12.98
N SER A 202 0.77 20.29 -13.96
CA SER A 202 0.39 20.15 -15.38
C SER A 202 -0.43 18.88 -15.64
N LYS A 203 -1.20 18.84 -16.76
CA LYS A 203 -1.89 17.60 -17.18
C LYS A 203 -0.90 16.43 -17.23
N GLU A 204 0.31 16.68 -17.73
CA GLU A 204 1.40 15.71 -17.83
C GLU A 204 1.85 15.18 -16.47
N ALA A 205 2.02 16.03 -15.44
CA ALA A 205 2.38 15.58 -14.09
C ALA A 205 1.33 14.63 -13.50
N PHE A 206 0.05 14.93 -13.67
CA PHE A 206 -1.03 14.03 -13.26
C PHE A 206 -1.06 12.73 -14.08
N MET A 207 -0.81 12.78 -15.39
CA MET A 207 -0.75 11.58 -16.24
C MET A 207 0.45 10.69 -15.89
N LYS A 208 1.60 11.28 -15.55
CA LYS A 208 2.81 10.58 -15.12
C LYS A 208 2.61 9.89 -13.76
N TYR A 209 1.94 10.56 -12.82
CA TYR A 209 1.56 9.95 -11.53
C TYR A 209 0.51 8.83 -11.72
N ALA A 210 -0.44 9.01 -12.64
CA ALA A 210 -1.44 7.99 -12.98
C ALA A 210 -0.82 6.76 -13.66
N HIS A 211 0.16 6.94 -14.55
CA HIS A 211 0.99 5.85 -15.09
C HIS A 211 1.72 5.10 -13.97
N GLY A 212 2.32 5.82 -13.02
CA GLY A 212 2.93 5.23 -11.82
C GLY A 212 1.98 4.29 -11.07
N ILE A 213 0.78 4.76 -10.73
CA ILE A 213 -0.24 3.93 -10.05
C ILE A 213 -0.63 2.69 -10.86
N ILE A 214 -0.79 2.83 -12.19
CA ILE A 214 -1.21 1.73 -13.07
C ILE A 214 -0.08 0.72 -13.31
N SER A 215 1.17 1.18 -13.34
CA SER A 215 2.34 0.31 -13.54
C SER A 215 2.56 -0.67 -12.39
N GLU A 216 2.13 -0.35 -11.16
CA GLU A 216 2.13 -1.33 -10.05
C GLU A 216 1.32 -2.61 -10.36
N TYR A 217 0.40 -2.56 -11.34
CA TYR A 217 -0.47 -3.68 -11.75
C TYR A 217 -0.16 -4.26 -13.14
N LEU A 218 0.89 -3.79 -13.81
CA LEU A 218 1.32 -4.27 -15.14
C LEU A 218 2.70 -4.93 -15.08
N SER A 219 3.01 -5.79 -16.06
CA SER A 219 4.40 -6.20 -16.28
C SER A 219 5.24 -5.01 -16.76
N GLU A 220 6.56 -5.08 -16.55
CA GLU A 220 7.50 -4.01 -16.92
C GLU A 220 7.41 -3.65 -18.41
N ASP A 221 7.30 -4.66 -19.29
CA ASP A 221 7.09 -4.47 -20.74
C ASP A 221 5.83 -3.67 -21.06
N LEU A 222 4.69 -4.00 -20.42
CA LEU A 222 3.42 -3.32 -20.64
C LEU A 222 3.42 -1.91 -20.04
N SER A 223 4.10 -1.71 -18.92
CA SER A 223 4.33 -0.39 -18.32
C SER A 223 5.16 0.52 -19.24
N ALA A 224 6.25 0.00 -19.81
CA ALA A 224 7.12 0.73 -20.74
C ALA A 224 6.38 1.08 -22.05
N LYS A 225 5.63 0.14 -22.61
CA LYS A 225 4.77 0.37 -23.79
C LYS A 225 3.69 1.42 -23.52
N LEU A 226 3.05 1.39 -22.36
CA LEU A 226 2.06 2.40 -21.96
C LEU A 226 2.70 3.79 -21.81
N TYR A 227 3.91 3.89 -21.24
CA TYR A 227 4.64 5.16 -21.11
C TYR A 227 4.93 5.79 -22.48
N GLN A 228 5.35 4.97 -23.45
CA GLN A 228 5.56 5.39 -24.84
C GLN A 228 4.25 5.81 -25.52
N HIS A 229 3.16 5.04 -25.34
CA HIS A 229 1.84 5.36 -25.90
C HIS A 229 1.30 6.70 -25.37
N LEU A 230 1.46 6.96 -24.07
CA LEU A 230 1.07 8.20 -23.40
C LEU A 230 1.99 9.39 -23.71
N LYS A 231 3.12 9.17 -24.40
CA LYS A 231 4.10 10.20 -24.78
C LYS A 231 4.60 11.04 -23.59
N LEU A 232 4.79 10.40 -22.44
CA LEU A 232 5.18 11.08 -21.20
C LEU A 232 6.61 11.63 -21.29
N PRO A 233 6.90 12.81 -20.69
CA PRO A 233 8.24 13.37 -20.67
C PRO A 233 9.17 12.48 -19.80
N PRO A 234 10.40 12.20 -20.28
CA PRO A 234 11.33 11.30 -19.61
C PRO A 234 11.66 11.74 -18.18
N ASP A 235 12.11 10.80 -17.35
CA ASP A 235 12.46 11.05 -15.96
C ASP A 235 13.81 11.76 -15.82
N GLU A 236 13.78 13.02 -15.38
CA GLU A 236 14.97 13.85 -15.05
C GLU A 236 15.72 13.38 -13.79
N THR A 237 15.58 12.12 -13.39
CA THR A 237 16.04 11.57 -12.09
C THR A 237 17.19 10.57 -12.20
N THR A 238 18.08 10.74 -13.20
CA THR A 238 19.34 9.97 -13.31
C THR A 238 20.63 10.81 -13.23
N SER A 239 20.57 12.09 -12.85
CA SER A 239 21.77 12.96 -12.73
C SER A 239 21.89 13.82 -11.46
N ALA A 240 20.93 13.77 -10.53
CA ALA A 240 20.93 14.59 -9.30
C ALA A 240 21.30 13.81 -8.02
N LYS A 241 22.33 12.95 -8.08
CA LYS A 241 22.83 12.17 -6.92
C LYS A 241 23.56 13.07 -5.90
N ARG A 242 22.82 13.91 -5.17
CA ARG A 242 23.34 14.73 -4.07
C ARG A 242 24.03 13.84 -3.04
N LYS A 243 25.36 13.93 -3.00
CA LYS A 243 26.24 13.17 -2.10
C LYS A 243 25.97 13.59 -0.65
N SER A 244 25.14 12.82 0.06
CA SER A 244 25.09 12.84 1.52
C SER A 244 26.34 12.16 2.09
N VAL A 245 27.49 12.85 2.01
CA VAL A 245 28.70 12.42 2.72
C VAL A 245 28.47 12.66 4.21
N PRO A 246 28.64 11.66 5.09
CA PRO A 246 28.57 11.90 6.52
C PRO A 246 29.80 12.72 6.95
N ALA A 247 29.58 13.97 7.34
CA ALA A 247 30.63 14.84 7.88
C ALA A 247 30.89 14.47 9.35
N SER A 248 31.81 13.53 9.57
CA SER A 248 32.38 13.24 10.89
C SER A 248 33.29 14.39 11.35
N ASP A 249 33.13 14.79 12.61
CA ASP A 249 34.12 15.47 13.45
C ASP A 249 35.05 16.51 12.79
N GLN A 250 34.59 17.77 12.74
CA GLN A 250 35.49 18.90 13.00
C GLN A 250 34.88 19.87 14.01
N LYS A 251 35.71 20.25 14.99
CA LYS A 251 35.43 21.30 15.97
C LYS A 251 35.64 22.65 15.29
N ASP A 252 34.83 23.65 15.62
CA ASP A 252 35.40 24.95 15.96
C ASP A 252 34.41 25.83 16.75
N VAL A 253 34.89 26.39 17.87
CA VAL A 253 34.07 27.22 18.78
C VAL A 253 34.45 28.69 18.61
N LYS A 254 33.72 29.41 17.75
CA LYS A 254 33.82 30.87 17.68
C LYS A 254 33.00 31.52 18.79
N LYS A 255 33.65 31.73 19.95
CA LYS A 255 33.15 32.61 21.01
C LYS A 255 32.88 34.01 20.44
N ILE A 256 31.71 34.57 20.76
CA ILE A 256 31.50 36.02 20.73
C ILE A 256 31.91 36.54 22.11
N LYS A 257 32.64 37.67 22.16
CA LYS A 257 33.11 38.32 23.38
C LYS A 257 32.55 39.75 23.43
N LEU A 258 31.94 40.11 24.55
CA LEU A 258 31.58 41.48 24.94
C LEU A 258 31.70 41.57 26.47
N ASP A 259 32.12 42.73 26.94
CA ASP A 259 32.54 43.07 28.31
C ASP A 259 32.39 44.60 28.45
N ASP A 260 32.21 45.21 29.63
CA ASP A 260 31.98 44.76 31.01
C ASP A 260 31.30 45.96 31.76
N GLU A 261 31.05 46.09 33.07
CA GLU A 261 31.40 45.36 34.30
C GLU A 261 30.15 45.29 35.23
N ASN A 262 30.10 44.36 36.20
CA ASN A 262 29.78 44.73 37.60
C ASN A 262 30.21 43.64 38.62
N VAL A 263 30.53 44.03 39.86
CA VAL A 263 31.17 43.18 40.88
C VAL A 263 30.30 43.04 42.14
N SER A 264 30.06 41.80 42.57
CA SER A 264 29.90 41.45 44.00
C SER A 264 30.15 39.96 44.22
N GLU A 265 30.71 39.60 45.38
CA GLU A 265 31.24 38.26 45.68
C GLU A 265 30.20 37.32 46.31
N VAL A 266 30.48 36.00 46.29
CA VAL A 266 30.69 35.14 47.49
C VAL A 266 30.47 33.65 47.16
N SER A 267 31.59 32.90 47.17
CA SER A 267 31.80 31.52 47.64
C SER A 267 30.79 30.37 47.39
N LYS A 268 31.35 29.26 46.85
CA LYS A 268 31.28 27.84 47.32
C LYS A 268 29.90 27.23 47.69
N GLY A 269 29.56 26.02 47.25
CA GLY A 269 30.30 25.06 46.43
C GLY A 269 29.78 23.62 46.62
N ASP A 270 29.99 22.80 45.58
CA ASP A 270 29.77 21.34 45.48
C ASP A 270 28.42 20.72 45.88
N ALA A 271 27.91 19.87 44.98
CA ALA A 271 26.81 18.94 45.23
C ALA A 271 27.33 17.59 45.74
N LEU A 272 26.48 16.82 46.42
CA LEU A 272 26.71 15.39 46.61
C LEU A 272 25.45 14.56 46.33
N ASP A 273 25.65 13.53 45.51
CA ASP A 273 24.79 12.35 45.37
C ASP A 273 24.89 11.47 46.63
N LEU A 274 23.81 10.77 46.98
CA LEU A 274 23.75 9.86 48.13
C LEU A 274 22.94 8.59 47.80
N SER A 275 23.51 7.74 46.94
CA SER A 275 23.02 6.39 46.69
C SER A 275 23.70 5.34 47.56
N LYS A 276 23.16 5.01 48.76
CA LYS A 276 23.27 3.64 49.34
C LYS A 276 22.39 3.33 50.57
N SER A 277 22.11 2.02 50.70
CA SER A 277 21.64 1.29 51.88
C SER A 277 22.54 1.47 53.10
N GLU A 278 22.10 1.30 54.36
CA GLU A 278 21.67 0.06 55.04
C GLU A 278 20.94 0.40 56.38
N LYS A 279 20.40 -0.49 57.22
CA LYS A 279 19.67 -1.79 57.12
C LYS A 279 19.39 -2.26 58.57
N SER A 280 18.17 -2.75 58.86
CA SER A 280 17.76 -3.51 60.08
C SER A 280 17.90 -2.87 61.48
N GLY A 281 16.88 -3.05 62.33
CA GLY A 281 16.90 -2.67 63.75
C GLY A 281 15.53 -2.80 64.42
N GLU A 282 15.14 -4.02 64.80
CA GLU A 282 13.88 -4.28 65.52
C GLU A 282 13.95 -3.84 66.99
N ARG A 283 12.85 -3.30 67.53
CA ARG A 283 12.23 -3.80 68.77
C ARG A 283 10.85 -3.21 69.07
N ASN A 284 10.10 -4.02 69.83
CA ASN A 284 8.88 -3.73 70.58
C ASN A 284 9.05 -2.51 71.54
N GLU A 285 8.02 -1.93 72.15
CA GLU A 285 6.79 -2.56 72.62
C GLU A 285 5.59 -1.59 72.82
N HIS A 286 4.47 -2.17 73.29
CA HIS A 286 3.23 -1.57 73.81
C HIS A 286 3.42 -0.31 74.71
N LYS A 287 2.42 0.52 75.04
CA LYS A 287 0.92 0.44 75.13
C LYS A 287 0.39 1.91 75.16
N HIS A 288 -0.89 2.29 75.31
CA HIS A 288 -2.13 1.66 75.81
C HIS A 288 -3.36 2.33 75.11
N ASP A 289 -4.57 1.89 75.47
CA ASP A 289 -5.91 2.35 75.04
C ASP A 289 -6.09 3.86 74.79
#